data_AF-A0A358J0U4-F1
#
_entry.id   AF-A0A358J0U4-F1
#
_cell.length_a   1.000
_cell.length_b   1.000
_cell.length_c   1.000
_cell.angle_alpha   90.00
_cell.angle_beta   90.00
_cell.angle_gamma   90.00
#
_symmetry.space_group_name_H-M   'P 1'
#
loop_
_entity.id
_entity.type
_entity.pdbx_description
1 polymer ?
#
loop_
_entity_poly.entity_id
_entity_poly.type
_entity_poly.pdbx_seq_one_letter_code
_entity_poly.pdbx_strand_id
1 'polypeptide(L)'
;MLQTVERTTNGYRTYPPEAVVVLELIDTAQKAGFSLDEIRSLMPSDLEQWEHDGLLETLRRKVLELEALEARLAHSRGQLVSLIADIEAKPDDIDCASNARRVLSRLLVGNDADLPSSDDARKA
;
A
#
# COMPACT_ATOMS: atom_id res chain seq x y z
N MET A 1 -6.14 -9.84 -18.13
CA MET A 1 -6.69 -11.17 -18.49
C MET A 1 -5.89 -11.73 -19.63
N LEU A 2 -5.45 -12.99 -19.52
CA LEU A 2 -4.80 -13.73 -20.62
C LEU A 2 -5.76 -13.77 -21.82
N GLN A 3 -5.39 -13.14 -22.94
CA GLN A 3 -6.20 -13.16 -24.16
C GLN A 3 -5.73 -14.25 -25.13
N THR A 4 -6.74 -14.86 -25.75
CA THR A 4 -6.69 -15.81 -26.88
C THR A 4 -5.80 -17.02 -26.69
N VAL A 5 -6.33 -17.97 -25.92
CA VAL A 5 -5.80 -19.33 -25.87
C VAL A 5 -6.42 -20.13 -27.00
N GLU A 6 -5.59 -20.82 -27.79
CA GLU A 6 -6.09 -21.83 -28.73
C GLU A 6 -6.95 -22.83 -27.98
N ARG A 7 -8.18 -22.98 -28.47
CA ARG A 7 -9.11 -23.96 -27.91
C ARG A 7 -8.94 -25.25 -28.65
N THR A 8 -8.80 -26.35 -27.92
CA THR A 8 -8.88 -27.66 -28.54
C THR A 8 -10.27 -27.84 -29.15
N THR A 9 -10.40 -28.77 -30.10
CA THR A 9 -11.68 -29.20 -30.68
C THR A 9 -12.72 -29.61 -29.62
N ASN A 10 -12.27 -29.95 -28.41
CA ASN A 10 -13.09 -30.36 -27.28
C ASN A 10 -13.38 -29.20 -26.29
N GLY A 11 -13.00 -27.96 -26.60
CA GLY A 11 -13.31 -26.76 -25.84
C GLY A 11 -12.35 -26.40 -24.69
N TYR A 12 -11.32 -27.22 -24.45
CA TYR A 12 -10.28 -26.97 -23.44
C TYR A 12 -9.28 -25.92 -23.91
N ARG A 13 -8.64 -25.24 -22.96
CA ARG A 13 -7.59 -24.26 -23.21
C ARG A 13 -6.22 -24.92 -23.14
N THR A 14 -5.41 -24.75 -24.18
CA THR A 14 -4.01 -25.21 -24.19
C THR A 14 -3.11 -24.02 -23.91
N TYR A 15 -2.45 -24.01 -22.75
CA TYR A 15 -1.49 -22.95 -22.42
C TYR A 15 -0.09 -23.37 -22.86
N PRO A 16 0.56 -22.60 -23.73
CA PRO A 16 1.94 -22.87 -24.11
C PRO A 16 2.88 -22.41 -22.97
N PRO A 17 4.15 -22.88 -22.94
CA PRO A 17 5.08 -22.59 -21.84
C PRO A 17 5.24 -21.10 -21.51
N GLU A 18 5.17 -20.22 -22.51
CA GLU A 18 5.22 -18.76 -22.35
C GLU A 18 4.08 -18.21 -21.47
N ALA A 19 2.95 -18.91 -21.38
CA ALA A 19 1.85 -18.52 -20.49
C ALA A 19 2.24 -18.60 -19.00
N VAL A 20 3.17 -19.50 -18.64
CA VAL A 20 3.70 -19.59 -17.27
C VAL A 20 4.51 -18.35 -16.94
N VAL A 21 5.40 -17.92 -17.85
CA VAL A 21 6.22 -16.72 -17.68
C VAL A 21 5.35 -15.47 -17.50
N VAL A 22 4.28 -15.37 -18.28
CA VAL A 22 3.31 -14.26 -18.16
C VAL A 22 2.60 -14.30 -16.81
N LEU A 23 2.21 -15.48 -16.32
CA LEU A 23 1.57 -15.62 -15.00
C LEU A 23 2.52 -15.25 -13.86
N GLU A 24 3.79 -15.64 -13.94
CA GLU A 24 4.82 -15.25 -12.96
C GLU A 24 5.05 -13.74 -12.93
N LEU A 25 5.03 -13.09 -14.10
CA LEU A 25 5.12 -11.63 -14.19
C LEU A 25 3.90 -10.95 -13.54
N ILE A 26 2.69 -11.45 -13.83
CA ILE A 26 1.45 -10.94 -13.22
C ILE A 26 1.51 -11.12 -11.69
N ASP A 27 1.89 -12.30 -11.20
CA ASP A 27 1.99 -12.58 -9.76
C ASP A 27 3.00 -11.65 -9.07
N THR A 28 4.16 -11.44 -9.71
CA THR A 28 5.20 -10.52 -9.20
C THR A 28 4.68 -9.08 -9.12
N ALA A 29 3.99 -8.60 -10.17
CA ALA A 29 3.42 -7.26 -10.18
C ALA A 29 2.29 -7.10 -9.14
N GLN A 30 1.43 -8.10 -8.95
CA GLN A 30 0.40 -8.05 -7.92
C GLN A 30 1.00 -7.99 -6.51
N LYS A 31 2.08 -8.74 -6.25
CA LYS A 31 2.83 -8.65 -4.98
C LYS A 31 3.46 -7.27 -4.76
N ALA A 32 3.82 -6.57 -5.83
CA ALA A 32 4.30 -5.19 -5.77
C ALA A 32 3.18 -4.14 -5.64
N GLY A 33 1.90 -4.56 -5.53
CA GLY A 33 0.78 -3.66 -5.32
C GLY A 33 0.10 -3.14 -6.60
N PHE A 34 0.37 -3.75 -7.75
CA PHE A 34 -0.38 -3.47 -8.97
C PHE A 34 -1.70 -4.25 -9.01
N SER A 35 -2.78 -3.57 -9.39
CA SER A 35 -4.05 -4.19 -9.75
C SER A 35 -3.98 -4.89 -11.11
N LEU A 36 -4.91 -5.81 -11.37
CA LEU A 36 -4.98 -6.49 -12.67
C LEU A 36 -5.28 -5.54 -13.84
N ASP A 37 -5.95 -4.43 -13.58
CA ASP A 37 -6.24 -3.41 -14.60
C ASP A 37 -4.98 -2.59 -14.93
N GLU A 38 -4.19 -2.21 -13.92
CA GLU A 38 -2.88 -1.60 -14.14
C GLU A 38 -1.95 -2.56 -14.90
N ILE A 39 -1.86 -3.83 -14.48
CA ILE A 39 -1.03 -4.82 -15.17
C ILE A 39 -1.47 -5.01 -16.63
N ARG A 40 -2.78 -5.04 -16.89
CA ARG A 40 -3.31 -5.09 -18.25
C ARG A 40 -2.90 -3.87 -19.08
N SER A 41 -2.89 -2.68 -18.50
CA SER A 41 -2.43 -1.47 -19.21
C SER A 41 -0.92 -1.49 -19.50
N LEU A 42 -0.14 -2.17 -18.66
CA LEU A 42 1.32 -2.28 -18.79
C LEU A 42 1.77 -3.40 -19.73
N MET A 43 0.93 -4.42 -19.94
CA MET A 43 1.19 -5.53 -20.84
C MET A 43 0.36 -5.39 -22.12
N PRO A 44 0.85 -4.70 -23.16
CA PRO A 44 0.18 -4.68 -24.45
C PRO A 44 0.06 -6.11 -25.01
N SER A 45 -0.99 -6.35 -25.79
CA SER A 45 -1.23 -7.64 -26.46
C SER A 45 -0.14 -7.98 -27.48
N ASP A 46 0.62 -6.98 -27.89
CA ASP A 46 1.74 -7.04 -28.81
C ASP A 46 2.94 -6.33 -28.16
N LEU A 47 4.03 -7.09 -27.91
CA LEU A 47 5.24 -6.57 -27.29
C LEU A 47 5.98 -5.57 -28.21
N GLU A 48 5.69 -5.55 -29.51
CA GLU A 48 6.22 -4.54 -30.44
C GLU A 48 5.57 -3.16 -30.25
N GLN A 49 4.39 -3.10 -29.63
CA GLN A 49 3.63 -1.86 -29.36
C GLN A 49 3.85 -1.33 -27.94
N TRP A 50 4.96 -1.71 -27.30
CA TRP A 50 5.21 -1.36 -25.93
C TRP A 50 5.63 0.10 -25.78
N GLU A 51 4.76 0.93 -25.21
CA GLU A 51 5.10 2.30 -24.83
C GLU A 51 5.97 2.31 -23.57
N HIS A 52 7.28 2.33 -23.79
CA HIS A 52 8.29 2.39 -22.75
C HIS A 52 8.06 3.52 -21.74
N ASP A 53 7.70 4.71 -22.22
CA ASP A 53 7.52 5.89 -21.35
C ASP A 53 6.29 5.76 -20.46
N GLY A 54 5.17 5.23 -20.98
CA GLY A 54 3.97 4.96 -20.19
C GLY A 54 4.19 3.90 -19.09
N LEU A 55 5.01 2.89 -19.38
CA LEU A 55 5.43 1.88 -18.40
C LEU A 55 6.27 2.52 -17.30
N LEU A 56 7.31 3.29 -17.65
CA LEU A 56 8.16 3.95 -16.67
C LEU A 56 7.37 4.91 -15.78
N GLU A 57 6.46 5.70 -16.34
CA GLU A 57 5.61 6.60 -15.58
C GLU A 57 4.71 5.85 -14.59
N THR A 58 4.15 4.72 -15.01
CA THR A 58 3.32 3.88 -14.13
C THR A 58 4.14 3.22 -13.02
N LEU A 59 5.35 2.73 -13.32
CA LEU A 59 6.26 2.18 -12.32
C LEU A 59 6.68 3.26 -11.30
N ARG A 60 7.05 4.46 -11.77
CA ARG A 60 7.41 5.60 -10.91
C ARG A 60 6.26 6.01 -10.00
N ARG A 61 5.04 6.10 -10.54
CA ARG A 61 3.85 6.37 -9.74
C ARG A 61 3.64 5.32 -8.65
N LYS A 62 3.82 4.03 -8.97
CA LYS A 62 3.72 2.96 -7.96
C LYS A 62 4.78 3.09 -6.86
N VAL A 63 6.00 3.47 -7.21
CA VAL A 63 7.05 3.74 -6.20
C VAL A 63 6.62 4.85 -5.25
N LEU A 64 6.10 5.98 -5.76
CA LEU A 64 5.60 7.07 -4.92
C LEU A 64 4.43 6.64 -4.01
N GLU A 65 3.52 5.81 -4.52
CA GLU A 65 2.42 5.24 -3.72
C GLU A 65 2.96 4.37 -2.56
N LEU A 66 3.97 3.54 -2.84
CA LEU A 66 4.62 2.69 -1.83
C LEU A 66 5.36 3.54 -0.78
N GLU A 67 6.11 4.56 -1.21
CA GLU A 67 6.80 5.48 -0.29
C GLU A 67 5.81 6.20 0.66
N ALA A 68 4.65 6.61 0.14
CA ALA A 68 3.61 7.21 0.97
C ALA A 68 3.03 6.20 2.01
N LEU A 69 2.85 4.95 1.61
CA LEU A 69 2.42 3.88 2.51
C LEU A 69 3.48 3.58 3.58
N GLU A 70 4.75 3.52 3.19
CA GLU A 70 5.88 3.34 4.12
C GLU A 70 5.96 4.47 5.14
N ALA A 71 5.83 5.73 4.71
CA ALA A 71 5.81 6.87 5.60
C ALA A 71 4.67 6.79 6.63
N ARG A 72 3.47 6.41 6.18
CA ARG A 72 2.32 6.20 7.07
C ARG A 72 2.57 5.07 8.08
N LEU A 73 3.11 3.94 7.61
CA LEU A 73 3.44 2.81 8.48
C LEU A 73 4.53 3.18 9.50
N ALA A 74 5.54 3.93 9.09
CA ALA A 74 6.60 4.42 9.97
C ALA A 74 6.03 5.34 11.05
N HIS A 75 5.12 6.26 10.68
CA HIS A 75 4.43 7.13 11.63
C HIS A 75 3.62 6.32 12.64
N SER A 76 2.73 5.43 12.18
CA SER A 76 1.91 4.59 13.06
C SER A 76 2.76 3.69 13.96
N ARG A 77 3.87 3.14 13.44
CA ARG A 77 4.84 2.39 14.25
C ARG A 77 5.45 3.25 15.35
N GLY A 78 5.86 4.48 15.03
CA GLY A 78 6.40 5.44 16.00
C GLY A 78 5.41 5.74 17.13
N GLN A 79 4.14 5.98 16.78
CA GLN A 79 3.07 6.19 17.76
C GLN A 79 2.89 4.97 18.69
N LEU A 80 2.85 3.77 18.14
CA LEU A 80 2.72 2.53 18.92
C LEU A 80 3.91 2.30 19.85
N VAL A 81 5.14 2.54 19.37
CA VAL A 81 6.35 2.41 20.21
C VAL A 81 6.34 3.43 21.35
N SER A 82 5.96 4.68 21.07
CA SER A 82 5.83 5.71 22.11
C SER A 82 4.78 5.33 23.15
N LEU A 83 3.64 4.79 22.72
CA LEU A 83 2.58 4.32 23.60
C LEU A 83 3.06 3.17 24.50
N ILE A 84 3.80 2.21 23.96
CA ILE A 84 4.40 1.12 24.74
C ILE A 84 5.33 1.69 25.81
N ALA A 85 6.24 2.60 25.44
CA ALA A 85 7.16 3.22 26.39
C ALA A 85 6.41 3.98 27.50
N ASP A 86 5.32 4.68 27.16
CA ASP A 86 4.48 5.38 28.14
C ASP A 86 3.81 4.43 29.13
N ILE A 87 3.37 3.25 28.66
CA ILE A 87 2.77 2.20 29.49
C ILE A 87 3.82 1.57 30.40
N GLU A 88 5.00 1.26 29.86
CA GLU A 88 6.12 0.65 30.57
C GLU A 88 6.70 1.60 31.64
N ALA A 89 6.73 2.91 31.37
CA ALA A 89 7.14 3.94 32.31
C ALA A 89 6.10 4.22 33.43
N LYS A 90 5.30 3.21 33.78
CA LYS A 90 4.34 3.28 34.88
C LYS A 90 5.08 3.59 36.20
N PRO A 91 4.72 4.67 36.90
CA PRO A 91 5.20 4.93 38.26
C PRO A 91 4.75 3.85 39.24
N ASP A 92 5.64 3.48 40.17
CA ASP A 92 5.39 2.44 41.18
C ASP A 92 4.26 2.81 42.16
N ASP A 93 3.95 4.11 42.29
CA ASP A 93 3.01 4.68 43.23
C ASP A 93 1.57 4.81 42.70
N ILE A 94 1.30 4.43 41.44
CA ILE A 94 -0.05 4.51 40.85
C ILE A 94 -0.68 3.15 40.55
N ASP A 95 -1.99 3.07 40.77
CA ASP A 95 -2.79 1.91 40.41
C ASP A 95 -2.97 1.79 38.88
N CYS A 96 -3.43 0.60 38.44
CA CYS A 96 -3.58 0.31 37.02
C CYS A 96 -4.64 1.20 36.33
N ALA A 97 -5.69 1.60 37.05
CA ALA A 97 -6.75 2.46 36.52
C ALA A 97 -6.25 3.90 36.27
N SER A 98 -5.44 4.43 37.18
CA SER A 98 -4.82 5.74 37.07
C SER A 98 -3.74 5.76 35.99
N ASN A 99 -2.98 4.67 35.86
CA ASN A 99 -2.04 4.50 34.75
C ASN A 99 -2.74 4.49 33.38
N ALA A 100 -3.87 3.77 33.25
CA ALA A 100 -4.65 3.74 32.02
C ALA A 100 -5.20 5.11 31.64
N ARG A 101 -5.74 5.88 32.60
CA ARG A 101 -6.18 7.26 32.38
C ARG A 101 -5.03 8.18 31.94
N ARG A 102 -3.87 8.08 32.59
CA ARG A 102 -2.65 8.85 32.23
C ARG A 102 -2.25 8.60 30.78
N VAL A 103 -2.21 7.35 30.36
CA VAL A 103 -1.83 6.93 29.01
C VAL A 103 -2.87 7.41 27.97
N LEU A 104 -4.17 7.21 28.24
CA LEU A 104 -5.25 7.64 27.34
C LEU A 104 -5.29 9.16 27.16
N SER A 105 -5.05 9.95 28.21
CA SER A 105 -4.98 11.41 28.08
C SER A 105 -3.81 11.87 27.21
N ARG A 106 -2.66 11.19 27.25
CA ARG A 106 -1.51 11.49 26.37
C ARG A 106 -1.80 11.17 24.92
N LEU A 107 -2.50 10.06 24.65
CA LEU A 107 -2.93 9.70 23.29
C LEU A 107 -3.89 10.71 22.69
N LEU A 108 -4.85 11.21 23.48
CA LEU A 108 -5.83 12.18 23.00
C LEU A 108 -5.20 13.56 22.73
N VAL A 109 -4.31 14.03 23.61
CA VAL A 109 -3.63 15.33 23.44
C VAL A 109 -2.55 15.30 22.35
N GLY A 110 -1.88 14.16 22.14
CA GLY A 110 -0.87 14.00 21.09
C GLY A 110 -1.46 13.93 19.66
N ASN A 111 -2.76 13.69 19.52
CA ASN A 111 -3.44 13.58 18.23
C ASN A 111 -4.03 14.92 17.74
N ASP A 112 -4.11 15.94 18.59
CA ASP A 112 -4.65 17.26 18.25
C ASP A 112 -3.65 18.15 17.48
N ALA A 113 -2.36 17.80 17.47
CA ALA A 113 -1.32 18.56 16.78
C ALA A 113 -1.29 18.35 15.25
N ASP A 114 -2.12 17.45 14.71
CA ASP A 114 -2.14 17.08 13.28
C ASP A 114 -3.48 17.42 12.59
N LEU A 115 -4.35 18.18 13.26
CA LEU A 115 -5.55 18.75 12.65
C LEU A 115 -5.18 20.09 11.99
N PRO A 116 -5.34 20.26 10.67
CA PRO A 116 -5.18 21.58 10.06
C PRO A 116 -6.22 22.52 10.66
N SER A 117 -5.74 23.60 11.28
CA SER A 117 -6.61 24.65 11.82
C SER A 117 -7.50 25.18 10.69
N SER A 118 -8.80 25.26 10.96
CA SER A 118 -9.85 25.71 10.04
C SER A 118 -9.76 27.17 9.57
N ASP A 119 -8.64 27.85 9.82
CA ASP A 119 -8.41 29.25 9.42
C ASP A 119 -7.93 29.39 7.96
N ASP A 120 -7.40 28.33 7.32
CA ASP A 120 -6.93 28.40 5.92
C ASP A 120 -8.05 28.25 4.87
N ALA A 121 -9.28 27.90 5.27
CA ALA A 121 -10.41 27.76 4.34
C ALA A 121 -11.13 29.08 4.01
N ARG A 122 -10.70 30.22 4.58
CA ARG A 122 -11.39 31.52 4.39
C ARG A 122 -10.69 32.49 3.44
N LYS A 123 -9.67 32.04 2.71
CA LYS A 123 -8.94 32.89 1.76
C LYS A 123 -8.73 32.19 0.41
N ALA A 124 -9.84 31.89 -0.27
CA ALA A 124 -9.90 31.64 -1.71
C ALA A 124 -11.02 32.50 -2.31
#